data_AF-A0AA38FIU4-F1
#
_entry.id   AF-A0AA38FIU4-F1
#
_cell.length_a   1.000
_cell.length_b   1.000
_cell.length_c   1.000
_cell.angle_alpha   90.00
_cell.angle_beta   90.00
_cell.angle_gamma   90.00
#
_symmetry.space_group_name_H-M   'P 1'
#
loop_
_entity.id
_entity.type
_entity.pdbx_description
1 polymer ?
#
loop_
_entity_poly.entity_id
_entity_poly.type
_entity_poly.pdbx_seq_one_letter_code
_entity_poly.pdbx_strand_id
1 'polypeptide(L)'
;MSVEGCKKGWFQKWKGWEGCFSDSIGASGGLGIMWKSSCCILEPLVVDSNFIWCKVFVKHSDESFFLCDVYGPSNLIKKRDLWSKLHLVLDSAVNSKIVVTGDFNATLSDLDKWGGIQWQPRSQVDFTSFVSSTKLVDMEPSLGWFTWNNQRPGLSSMAVHLDRFIVSEI
;
A
#
# COMPACT_ATOMS: atom_id res chain seq x y z
N MET A 1 12.33 -12.32 17.81
CA MET A 1 13.31 -11.41 17.15
C MET A 1 12.74 -10.01 17.27
N SER A 2 13.43 -9.06 17.88
CA SER A 2 12.91 -7.69 17.99
C SER A 2 12.97 -6.99 16.62
N VAL A 3 12.06 -6.04 16.37
CA VAL A 3 12.01 -5.23 15.15
C VAL A 3 13.36 -4.56 14.86
N GLU A 4 14.05 -4.09 15.90
CA GLU A 4 15.41 -3.52 15.77
C GLU A 4 16.47 -4.54 15.32
N GLY A 5 16.35 -5.81 15.74
CA GLY A 5 17.24 -6.87 15.29
C GLY A 5 17.09 -7.16 13.80
N CYS A 6 15.85 -7.18 13.30
CA CYS A 6 15.56 -7.33 11.86
C CYS A 6 16.13 -6.15 11.05
N LYS A 7 15.89 -4.92 11.50
CA LYS A 7 16.39 -3.69 10.83
C LYS A 7 17.92 -3.71 10.69
N LYS A 8 18.65 -4.06 11.75
CA LYS A 8 20.12 -4.19 11.70
C LYS A 8 20.60 -5.21 10.67
N GLY A 9 19.96 -6.38 10.60
CA GLY A 9 20.28 -7.42 9.62
C GLY A 9 20.00 -6.99 8.18
N TRP A 10 18.90 -6.28 7.94
CA TRP A 10 18.55 -5.75 6.62
C TRP A 10 19.60 -4.77 6.12
N PHE A 11 19.92 -3.73 6.91
CA PHE A 11 20.88 -2.70 6.47
C PHE A 11 22.33 -3.20 6.40
N GLN A 12 22.69 -4.26 7.14
CA GLN A 12 23.98 -4.94 6.94
C GLN A 12 24.06 -5.65 5.59
N LYS A 13 22.98 -6.31 5.17
CA LYS A 13 22.90 -7.02 3.88
C LYS A 13 22.66 -6.06 2.70
N TRP A 14 21.91 -4.99 2.91
CA TRP A 14 21.47 -4.05 1.88
C TRP A 14 22.21 -2.72 2.06
N LYS A 15 23.53 -2.75 1.84
CA LYS A 15 24.38 -1.55 1.97
C LYS A 15 23.92 -0.44 1.02
N GLY A 16 23.91 0.79 1.51
CA GLY A 16 23.45 1.97 0.75
C GLY A 16 21.92 2.07 0.63
N TRP A 17 21.18 1.24 1.37
CA TRP A 17 19.74 1.42 1.54
C TRP A 17 19.44 2.14 2.84
N GLU A 18 18.38 2.93 2.81
CA GLU A 18 17.74 3.57 3.95
C GLU A 18 16.31 3.01 4.08
N GLY A 19 15.65 3.28 5.20
CA GLY A 19 14.28 2.84 5.38
C GLY A 19 13.52 3.59 6.46
N CYS A 20 12.20 3.63 6.29
CA CYS A 20 11.23 4.19 7.20
C CYS A 20 10.25 3.09 7.57
N PHE A 21 9.96 2.92 8.86
CA PHE A 21 9.16 1.80 9.34
C PHE A 21 8.17 2.24 10.41
N SER A 22 6.95 1.71 10.35
CA SER A 22 6.01 1.80 11.46
C SER A 22 6.25 0.70 12.49
N ASP A 23 5.70 0.88 13.68
CA ASP A 23 5.80 -0.10 14.76
C ASP A 23 4.95 -1.34 14.46
N SER A 24 5.40 -2.48 14.98
CA SER A 24 4.66 -3.74 14.97
C SER A 24 4.28 -4.15 16.39
N ILE A 25 3.16 -4.85 16.55
CA ILE A 25 2.78 -5.47 17.82
C ILE A 25 3.14 -6.95 17.73
N GLY A 26 4.26 -7.33 18.35
CA GLY A 26 4.77 -8.70 18.27
C GLY A 26 5.15 -9.07 16.84
N ALA A 27 4.47 -10.08 16.26
CA ALA A 27 4.67 -10.54 14.89
C ALA A 27 3.61 -10.01 13.91
N SER A 28 2.82 -9.01 14.31
CA SER A 28 1.70 -8.48 13.53
C SER A 28 1.81 -6.98 13.30
N GLY A 29 1.41 -6.54 12.11
CA GLY A 29 1.61 -5.17 11.66
C GLY A 29 3.08 -4.88 11.38
N GLY A 30 3.43 -3.60 11.42
CA GLY A 30 4.71 -3.12 10.92
C GLY A 30 4.68 -2.98 9.40
N LEU A 31 4.91 -1.76 8.94
CA LEU A 31 5.06 -1.39 7.54
C LEU A 31 6.46 -0.83 7.33
N GLY A 32 6.99 -0.93 6.11
CA GLY A 32 8.36 -0.52 5.85
C GLY A 32 8.59 -0.11 4.41
N ILE A 33 9.00 1.14 4.21
CA ILE A 33 9.52 1.61 2.93
C ILE A 33 11.05 1.57 3.01
N MET A 34 11.69 0.91 2.05
CA MET A 34 13.13 0.90 1.89
C MET A 34 13.51 1.44 0.51
N TRP A 35 14.56 2.26 0.45
CA TRP A 35 15.05 2.82 -0.81
C TRP A 35 16.57 2.85 -0.83
N LYS A 36 17.15 2.89 -2.04
CA LYS A 36 18.59 3.15 -2.20
C LYS A 36 18.83 4.64 -2.03
N SER A 37 19.74 5.01 -1.12
CA SER A 37 20.10 6.41 -0.90
C SER A 37 20.77 7.05 -2.13
N SER A 38 21.24 6.26 -3.10
CA SER A 38 21.74 6.77 -4.38
C SER A 38 20.62 7.20 -5.35
N CYS A 39 19.39 6.74 -5.18
CA CYS A 39 18.29 6.96 -6.13
C CYS A 39 17.38 8.12 -5.71
N CYS A 40 17.09 8.24 -4.42
CA CYS A 40 16.18 9.25 -3.91
C CYS A 40 16.48 9.59 -2.45
N ILE A 41 15.88 10.68 -1.99
CA ILE A 41 15.74 11.04 -0.57
C ILE A 41 14.25 10.93 -0.25
N LEU A 42 13.92 10.24 0.83
CA LEU A 42 12.54 10.04 1.26
C LEU A 42 12.32 10.75 2.59
N GLU A 43 11.36 11.66 2.63
CA GLU A 43 10.98 12.45 3.80
C GLU A 43 9.63 11.94 4.33
N PRO A 44 9.62 11.16 5.44
CA PRO A 44 8.38 10.69 6.03
C PRO A 44 7.60 11.87 6.64
N LEU A 45 6.33 11.99 6.25
CA LEU A 45 5.41 13.01 6.74
C LEU A 45 4.44 12.43 7.77
N VAL A 46 3.97 11.19 7.54
CA VAL A 46 3.13 10.44 8.48
C VAL A 46 3.59 8.98 8.50
N VAL A 47 3.76 8.43 9.70
CA VAL A 47 4.04 7.00 9.91
C VAL A 47 2.93 6.45 10.79
N ASP A 48 1.95 5.80 10.17
CA ASP A 48 0.82 5.12 10.83
C ASP A 48 1.05 3.60 10.82
N SER A 49 0.33 2.88 11.66
CA SER A 49 0.27 1.41 11.64
C SER A 49 -0.22 0.81 10.31
N ASN A 50 -1.03 1.56 9.54
CA ASN A 50 -1.66 1.10 8.30
C ASN A 50 -1.16 1.82 7.05
N PHE A 51 -0.37 2.88 7.17
CA PHE A 51 0.25 3.51 6.00
C PHE A 51 1.48 4.34 6.38
N ILE A 52 2.37 4.55 5.42
CA ILE A 52 3.46 5.53 5.51
C ILE A 52 3.28 6.53 4.38
N TRP A 53 3.08 7.79 4.72
CA TRP A 53 3.00 8.91 3.78
C TRP A 53 4.31 9.68 3.79
N CYS A 54 4.91 9.85 2.62
CA CYS A 54 6.20 10.50 2.48
C CYS A 54 6.30 11.31 1.20
N LYS A 55 7.18 12.31 1.21
CA LYS A 55 7.61 13.01 0.01
C LYS A 55 8.91 12.40 -0.48
N VAL A 56 8.98 12.09 -1.75
CA VAL A 56 10.15 11.49 -2.40
C VAL A 56 10.79 12.53 -3.32
N PHE A 57 12.08 12.78 -3.13
CA PHE A 57 12.91 13.62 -3.99
C PHE A 57 13.83 12.72 -4.79
N VAL A 58 13.72 12.74 -6.11
CA VAL A 58 14.54 11.91 -7.00
C VAL A 58 15.91 12.56 -7.13
N LYS A 59 16.99 11.78 -6.94
CA LYS A 59 18.35 12.32 -7.09
C LYS A 59 18.66 12.55 -8.56
N HIS A 60 19.43 13.60 -8.83
CA HIS A 60 19.84 14.01 -10.18
C HIS A 60 18.69 14.46 -11.09
N SER A 61 17.53 14.81 -10.51
CA SER A 61 16.46 15.54 -11.16
C SER A 61 15.81 16.52 -10.18
N ASP A 62 15.02 17.46 -10.69
CA ASP A 62 14.19 18.35 -9.87
C ASP A 62 12.80 17.74 -9.60
N GLU A 63 12.65 16.43 -9.84
CA GLU A 63 11.39 15.73 -9.71
C GLU A 63 11.12 15.32 -8.27
N SER A 64 9.88 15.53 -7.82
CA SER A 64 9.38 15.00 -6.56
C SER A 64 7.95 14.52 -6.71
N PHE A 65 7.59 13.55 -5.88
CA PHE A 65 6.25 13.01 -5.81
C PHE A 65 5.97 12.56 -4.38
N PHE A 66 4.70 12.36 -4.06
CA PHE A 66 4.31 11.76 -2.81
C PHE A 66 4.08 10.26 -2.98
N LEU A 67 4.54 9.50 -1.99
CA LEU A 67 4.35 8.06 -1.91
C LEU A 67 3.59 7.72 -0.63
N CYS A 68 2.49 6.97 -0.79
CA CYS A 68 1.77 6.34 0.29
C CYS A 68 1.92 4.83 0.16
N ASP A 69 2.66 4.20 1.08
CA ASP A 69 2.64 2.74 1.23
C ASP A 69 1.52 2.36 2.19
N VAL A 70 0.67 1.41 1.83
CA VAL A 70 -0.59 1.08 2.52
C VAL A 70 -0.60 -0.40 2.92
N TYR A 71 -1.09 -0.65 4.13
CA TYR A 71 -1.48 -1.97 4.62
C TYR A 71 -2.89 -1.93 5.20
N GLY A 72 -3.85 -2.37 4.39
CA GLY A 72 -5.28 -2.40 4.66
C GLY A 72 -5.66 -3.44 5.71
N PRO A 73 -6.39 -3.05 6.79
CA PRO A 73 -6.87 -4.02 7.76
C PRO A 73 -7.99 -4.88 7.17
N SER A 74 -8.07 -6.15 7.57
CA SER A 74 -9.15 -7.06 7.14
C SER A 74 -10.52 -6.70 7.75
N ASN A 75 -10.54 -5.99 8.88
CA ASN A 75 -11.76 -5.53 9.54
C ASN A 75 -12.38 -4.31 8.84
N LEU A 76 -13.67 -4.39 8.51
CA LEU A 76 -14.39 -3.34 7.76
C LEU A 76 -14.38 -1.96 8.45
N ILE A 77 -14.55 -1.90 9.77
CA ILE A 77 -14.60 -0.63 10.50
C ILE A 77 -13.23 0.04 10.45
N LYS A 78 -12.17 -0.71 10.78
CA LYS A 78 -10.79 -0.19 10.71
C LYS A 78 -10.38 0.23 9.30
N LYS A 79 -10.94 -0.43 8.27
CA LYS A 79 -10.68 -0.10 6.87
C LYS A 79 -11.32 1.24 6.47
N ARG A 80 -12.52 1.53 6.97
CA ARG A 80 -13.15 2.85 6.80
C ARG A 80 -12.33 3.95 7.47
N ASP A 81 -11.83 3.69 8.69
CA ASP A 81 -10.95 4.63 9.38
C ASP A 81 -9.68 4.89 8.57
N LEU A 82 -9.09 3.86 7.93
CA LEU A 82 -7.98 4.01 7.01
C LEU A 82 -8.33 4.90 5.82
N TRP A 83 -9.47 4.67 5.15
CA TRP A 83 -9.91 5.51 4.02
C TRP A 83 -10.06 6.98 4.41
N SER A 84 -10.65 7.26 5.58
CA SER A 84 -10.74 8.62 6.11
C SER A 84 -9.37 9.26 6.37
N LYS A 85 -8.42 8.51 6.94
CA LYS A 85 -7.04 9.00 7.13
C LYS A 85 -6.32 9.25 5.81
N LEU A 86 -6.48 8.36 4.83
CA LEU A 86 -5.88 8.51 3.51
C LEU A 86 -6.43 9.74 2.78
N HIS A 87 -7.73 10.04 2.90
CA HIS A 87 -8.28 11.29 2.37
C HIS A 87 -7.57 12.53 2.92
N LEU A 88 -7.34 12.58 4.24
CA LEU A 88 -6.69 13.74 4.85
C LEU A 88 -5.28 13.99 4.30
N VAL A 89 -4.49 12.93 4.08
CA VAL A 89 -3.14 13.10 3.54
C VAL A 89 -3.14 13.39 2.03
N LEU A 90 -4.06 12.79 1.28
CA LEU A 90 -4.19 13.05 -0.16
C LEU A 90 -4.67 14.47 -0.45
N ASP A 91 -5.62 14.99 0.35
CA ASP A 91 -6.10 16.37 0.25
C ASP A 91 -5.00 17.40 0.56
N SER A 92 -3.99 17.03 1.35
CA SER A 92 -2.84 17.90 1.64
C SER A 92 -1.87 18.04 0.45
N ALA A 93 -1.97 17.16 -0.55
CA ALA A 93 -1.07 17.09 -1.70
C ALA A 93 -1.79 17.26 -3.05
N VAL A 94 -2.93 17.94 -3.05
CA VAL A 94 -3.69 18.25 -4.27
C VAL A 94 -2.77 18.90 -5.32
N ASN A 95 -2.90 18.45 -6.58
CA ASN A 95 -2.09 18.86 -7.73
C ASN A 95 -0.61 18.42 -7.70
N SER A 96 -0.24 17.48 -6.83
CA SER A 96 1.09 16.85 -6.85
C SER A 96 1.05 15.50 -7.56
N LYS A 97 2.21 15.02 -8.01
CA LYS A 97 2.38 13.62 -8.42
C LYS A 97 2.23 12.73 -7.20
N ILE A 98 1.33 11.75 -7.25
CA ILE A 98 1.01 10.86 -6.13
C ILE A 98 1.08 9.42 -6.59
N VAL A 99 1.68 8.57 -5.77
CA VAL A 99 1.62 7.11 -5.86
C VAL A 99 1.10 6.58 -4.53
N VAL A 100 -0.03 5.89 -4.55
CA VAL A 100 -0.54 5.10 -3.42
C VAL A 100 -0.37 3.64 -3.80
N THR A 101 0.32 2.87 -2.98
CA THR A 101 0.65 1.47 -3.27
C THR A 101 0.56 0.61 -2.03
N GLY A 102 0.44 -0.70 -2.23
CA GLY A 102 0.50 -1.69 -1.15
C GLY A 102 -0.70 -2.61 -1.16
N ASP A 103 -0.86 -3.37 -0.08
CA ASP A 103 -1.97 -4.30 0.13
C ASP A 103 -3.17 -3.55 0.70
N PHE A 104 -4.21 -3.31 -0.11
CA PHE A 104 -5.42 -2.62 0.34
C PHE A 104 -6.38 -3.56 1.08
N ASN A 105 -6.16 -4.87 0.96
CA ASN A 105 -7.05 -5.90 1.48
C ASN A 105 -8.51 -5.67 1.02
N ALA A 106 -8.70 -5.13 -0.19
CA ALA A 106 -9.99 -4.73 -0.76
C ALA A 106 -9.99 -4.89 -2.29
N THR A 107 -11.16 -5.20 -2.86
CA THR A 107 -11.37 -5.38 -4.30
C THR A 107 -12.12 -4.18 -4.86
N LEU A 108 -11.88 -3.83 -6.13
CA LEU A 108 -12.63 -2.81 -6.84
C LEU A 108 -13.80 -3.39 -7.62
N SER A 109 -13.70 -4.65 -8.01
CA SER A 109 -14.68 -5.36 -8.82
C SER A 109 -14.75 -6.84 -8.47
N ASP A 110 -15.79 -7.52 -8.95
CA ASP A 110 -15.93 -8.97 -8.80
C ASP A 110 -14.85 -9.73 -9.60
N LEU A 111 -14.25 -9.09 -10.62
CA LEU A 111 -13.16 -9.66 -11.41
C LEU A 111 -11.86 -9.77 -10.61
N ASP A 112 -11.72 -9.00 -9.53
CA ASP A 112 -10.57 -9.07 -8.63
C ASP A 112 -10.57 -10.34 -7.77
N LYS A 113 -11.56 -11.20 -7.90
CA LYS A 113 -11.67 -12.44 -7.14
C LYS A 113 -12.01 -13.63 -8.03
N TRP A 114 -11.27 -14.71 -7.82
CA TRP A 114 -11.60 -16.02 -8.37
C TRP A 114 -11.77 -17.04 -7.25
N GLY A 115 -12.87 -17.79 -7.29
CA GLY A 115 -13.16 -18.88 -6.36
C GLY A 115 -13.70 -18.47 -4.98
N GLY A 116 -14.21 -19.48 -4.26
CA GLY A 116 -14.81 -19.38 -2.93
C GLY A 116 -15.97 -18.39 -2.78
N ILE A 117 -16.24 -17.94 -1.54
CA ILE A 117 -17.39 -17.09 -1.22
C ILE A 117 -17.11 -15.65 -1.67
N GLN A 118 -18.11 -15.02 -2.31
CA GLN A 118 -18.06 -13.61 -2.68
C GLN A 118 -17.74 -12.72 -1.48
N TRP A 119 -16.97 -11.66 -1.71
CA TRP A 119 -16.60 -10.77 -0.63
C TRP A 119 -17.77 -9.95 -0.13
N GLN A 120 -17.63 -9.37 1.07
CA GLN A 120 -18.68 -8.52 1.62
C GLN A 120 -18.89 -7.33 0.67
N PRO A 121 -20.08 -7.18 0.05
CA PRO A 121 -20.30 -6.14 -0.96
C PRO A 121 -19.97 -4.74 -0.45
N ARG A 122 -20.17 -4.50 0.86
CA ARG A 122 -19.85 -3.22 1.51
C ARG A 122 -18.36 -2.88 1.48
N SER A 123 -17.45 -3.84 1.66
CA SER A 123 -16.01 -3.53 1.64
C SER A 123 -15.54 -3.10 0.25
N GLN A 124 -16.11 -3.70 -0.81
CA GLN A 124 -15.84 -3.32 -2.18
C GLN A 124 -16.44 -1.94 -2.47
N VAL A 125 -17.70 -1.70 -2.12
CA VAL A 125 -18.37 -0.39 -2.30
C VAL A 125 -17.61 0.73 -1.60
N ASP A 126 -17.17 0.53 -0.36
CA ASP A 126 -16.42 1.55 0.38
C ASP A 126 -15.07 1.84 -0.28
N PHE A 127 -14.37 0.81 -0.77
CA PHE A 127 -13.07 0.98 -1.44
C PHE A 127 -13.22 1.62 -2.83
N THR A 128 -14.18 1.18 -3.64
CA THR A 128 -14.51 1.81 -4.93
C THR A 128 -14.87 3.28 -4.72
N SER A 129 -15.68 3.59 -3.70
CA SER A 129 -16.06 4.97 -3.36
C SER A 129 -14.85 5.81 -2.93
N PHE A 130 -13.96 5.24 -2.11
CA PHE A 130 -12.67 5.86 -1.77
C PHE A 130 -11.90 6.20 -3.04
N VAL A 131 -11.58 5.21 -3.90
CA VAL A 131 -10.79 5.41 -5.12
C VAL A 131 -11.46 6.42 -6.06
N SER A 132 -12.76 6.30 -6.32
CA SER A 132 -13.51 7.23 -7.19
C SER A 132 -13.58 8.65 -6.65
N SER A 133 -13.49 8.84 -5.33
CA SER A 133 -13.42 10.17 -4.73
C SER A 133 -12.01 10.76 -4.74
N THR A 134 -10.98 9.94 -5.01
CA THR A 134 -9.65 10.43 -5.36
C THR A 134 -9.59 10.76 -6.85
N LYS A 135 -8.79 11.77 -7.24
CA LYS A 135 -8.46 12.03 -8.67
C LYS A 135 -7.34 11.11 -9.18
N LEU A 136 -7.27 9.89 -8.64
CA LEU A 136 -6.22 8.93 -8.93
C LEU A 136 -6.79 7.76 -9.73
N VAL A 137 -5.92 7.10 -10.49
CA VAL A 137 -6.25 5.99 -11.39
C VAL A 137 -5.57 4.74 -10.88
N ASP A 138 -6.33 3.65 -10.76
CA ASP A 138 -5.79 2.32 -10.48
C ASP A 138 -5.05 1.81 -11.72
N MET A 139 -3.76 1.48 -11.57
CA MET A 139 -2.98 0.89 -12.66
C MET A 139 -3.24 -0.60 -12.73
N GLU A 140 -3.85 -1.03 -13.83
CA GLU A 140 -4.05 -2.46 -14.09
C GLU A 140 -2.71 -3.19 -14.27
N PRO A 141 -2.51 -4.34 -13.61
CA PRO A 141 -1.30 -5.13 -13.79
C PRO A 141 -1.24 -5.70 -15.21
N SER A 142 -0.09 -5.57 -15.87
CA SER A 142 0.13 -6.10 -17.22
C SER A 142 0.24 -7.62 -17.28
N LEU A 143 0.59 -8.27 -16.16
CA LEU A 143 0.73 -9.72 -16.00
C LEU A 143 0.37 -10.12 -14.57
N GLY A 144 -0.39 -11.21 -14.42
CA GLY A 144 -0.73 -11.76 -13.10
C GLY A 144 -1.77 -10.92 -12.35
N TRP A 145 -3.05 -11.11 -12.69
CA TRP A 145 -4.17 -10.34 -12.12
C TRP A 145 -4.32 -10.49 -10.59
N PHE A 146 -3.97 -11.66 -10.03
CA PHE A 146 -4.14 -11.92 -8.61
C PHE A 146 -2.81 -11.85 -7.86
N THR A 147 -2.81 -11.16 -6.71
CA THR A 147 -1.62 -10.93 -5.90
C THR A 147 -1.59 -11.79 -4.63
N TRP A 148 -2.73 -12.38 -4.27
CA TRP A 148 -2.86 -13.29 -3.16
C TRP A 148 -3.61 -14.58 -3.57
N ASN A 149 -3.24 -15.72 -2.98
CA ASN A 149 -4.02 -16.95 -3.05
C ASN A 149 -4.01 -17.70 -1.72
N ASN A 150 -5.03 -18.52 -1.49
CA ASN A 150 -5.18 -19.27 -0.25
C ASN A 150 -4.36 -20.58 -0.18
N GLN A 151 -3.56 -20.87 -1.22
CA GLN A 151 -2.72 -22.07 -1.35
C GLN A 151 -3.48 -23.41 -1.24
N ARG A 152 -4.80 -23.43 -1.46
CA ARG A 152 -5.60 -24.66 -1.42
C ARG A 152 -5.82 -25.21 -2.83
N PRO A 153 -5.78 -26.53 -3.03
CA PRO A 153 -6.00 -27.13 -4.34
C PRO A 153 -7.49 -27.27 -4.72
N GLY A 154 -7.75 -27.44 -6.02
CA GLY A 154 -9.06 -27.80 -6.56
C GLY A 154 -10.14 -26.74 -6.35
N LEU A 155 -11.38 -27.17 -6.08
CA LEU A 155 -12.54 -26.28 -5.89
C LEU A 155 -12.43 -25.39 -4.63
N SER A 156 -11.47 -25.66 -3.76
CA SER A 156 -11.17 -24.81 -2.59
C SER A 156 -10.18 -23.69 -2.92
N SER A 157 -9.59 -23.69 -4.11
CA SER A 157 -8.64 -22.67 -4.54
C SER A 157 -9.33 -21.31 -4.67
N MET A 158 -8.66 -20.28 -4.19
CA MET A 158 -9.11 -18.89 -4.26
C MET A 158 -7.91 -17.99 -4.52
N ALA A 159 -8.11 -17.02 -5.42
CA ALA A 159 -7.14 -15.98 -5.73
C ALA A 159 -7.82 -14.60 -5.70
N VAL A 160 -7.10 -13.59 -5.22
CA VAL A 160 -7.62 -12.23 -5.05
C VAL A 160 -6.56 -11.19 -5.42
N HIS A 161 -6.99 -10.10 -6.05
CA HIS A 161 -6.17 -8.94 -6.37
C HIS A 161 -6.30 -7.88 -5.26
N LEU A 162 -5.30 -7.84 -4.39
CA LEU A 162 -5.30 -7.00 -3.18
C LEU A 162 -4.25 -5.90 -3.21
N ASP A 163 -3.14 -6.14 -3.90
CA ASP A 163 -2.03 -5.20 -4.00
C ASP A 163 -2.20 -4.33 -5.25
N ARG A 164 -2.21 -3.02 -5.08
CA ARG A 164 -2.51 -2.07 -6.18
C ARG A 164 -1.51 -0.93 -6.23
N PHE A 165 -1.44 -0.29 -7.39
CA PHE A 165 -0.78 1.01 -7.58
C PHE A 165 -1.81 2.00 -8.09
N ILE A 166 -2.21 2.95 -7.25
CA ILE A 166 -3.18 4.00 -7.56
C ILE A 166 -2.42 5.32 -7.69
N VAL A 167 -2.44 5.95 -8.87
CA VAL A 167 -1.54 7.06 -9.22
C VAL A 167 -2.27 8.27 -9.77
N SER A 168 -1.69 9.46 -9.62
CA SER A 168 -2.20 10.66 -10.29
C SER A 168 -2.01 10.57 -11.81
N GLU A 169 -2.97 11.04 -12.60
CA GLU A 169 -2.77 11.24 -14.04
C GLU A 169 -1.63 12.23 -14.29
N ILE A 170 -0.81 11.97 -15.32
CA ILE A 170 0.39 12.75 -15.69
C ILE A 170 -0.01 14.07 -16.35
#